data_AF-A0A432F998-F1
#
_entry.id   AF-A0A432F998-F1
#
_cell.length_a   1.000
_cell.length_b   1.000
_cell.length_c   1.000
_cell.angle_alpha   90.00
_cell.angle_beta   90.00
_cell.angle_gamma   90.00
#
_symmetry.space_group_name_H-M   'P 1'
#
loop_
_entity.id
_entity.type
_entity.pdbx_description
1 polymer ?
#
loop_
_entity_poly.entity_id
_entity_poly.type
_entity_poly.pdbx_seq_one_letter_code
_entity_poly.pdbx_strand_id
1 'polypeptide(L)'
;GPEYRKGTQYKLRIWLKYLGPRNTKPAIRNIVKVSKPGRRIYVPARLVPYVKRGLGVAIMSTDKGVITDKEARKLGVGGEVIGFVW
;
A
#
# COMPACT_ATOMS: atom_id res chain seq x y z
N GLY A 1 -15.92 21.16 9.21
CA GLY A 1 -16.17 22.49 8.63
C GLY A 1 -14.91 23.03 8.00
N PRO A 2 -14.85 24.35 7.75
CA PRO A 2 -13.72 25.06 7.13
C PRO A 2 -12.38 24.94 7.88
N GLU A 3 -12.38 24.49 9.14
CA GLU A 3 -11.22 24.42 10.05
C GLU A 3 -10.12 23.38 9.69
N TYR A 4 -10.17 22.74 8.52
CA TYR A 4 -9.26 21.65 8.13
C TYR A 4 -8.32 21.96 6.94
N ARG A 5 -8.26 23.20 6.43
CA ARG A 5 -7.43 23.58 5.26
C ARG A 5 -6.18 24.39 5.63
N LYS A 6 -5.04 24.07 4.99
CA LYS A 6 -3.85 24.94 4.88
C LYS A 6 -3.54 25.12 3.39
N GLY A 7 -3.97 26.22 2.77
CA GLY A 7 -3.87 26.41 1.32
C GLY A 7 -4.70 25.39 0.52
N THR A 8 -4.14 24.80 -0.54
CA THR A 8 -4.77 23.72 -1.32
C THR A 8 -4.69 22.35 -0.63
N GLN A 9 -4.06 22.25 0.54
CA GLN A 9 -3.90 21.01 1.28
C GLN A 9 -5.15 20.68 2.12
N TYR A 10 -5.60 19.43 2.01
CA TYR A 10 -6.70 18.86 2.77
C TYR A 10 -6.18 17.85 3.79
N LYS A 11 -6.86 17.75 4.93
CA LYS A 11 -6.59 16.71 5.93
C LYS A 11 -7.32 15.41 5.55
N LEU A 12 -6.60 14.29 5.57
CA LEU A 12 -7.17 12.96 5.42
C LEU A 12 -7.47 12.38 6.81
N ARG A 13 -8.76 12.17 7.13
CA ARG A 13 -9.16 11.49 8.37
C ARG A 13 -9.23 9.99 8.11
N ILE A 14 -8.40 9.22 8.80
CA ILE A 14 -8.33 7.76 8.68
C ILE A 14 -8.91 7.14 9.95
N TRP A 15 -9.88 6.24 9.78
CA TRP A 15 -10.42 5.42 10.88
C TRP A 15 -9.71 4.08 10.90
N LEU A 16 -9.09 3.74 12.02
CA LEU A 16 -8.37 2.48 12.16
C LEU A 16 -9.34 1.31 12.34
N LYS A 17 -9.02 0.17 11.72
CA LYS A 17 -9.78 -1.06 11.85
C LYS A 17 -9.12 -2.00 12.86
N TYR A 18 -9.93 -2.47 13.79
CA TYR A 18 -9.56 -3.48 14.78
C TYR A 18 -10.53 -4.66 14.71
N LEU A 19 -10.09 -5.81 15.20
CA LEU A 19 -10.74 -7.12 15.11
C LEU A 19 -10.85 -7.73 16.51
N GLY A 20 -11.73 -8.73 16.62
CA GLY A 20 -11.94 -9.51 17.85
C GLY A 20 -12.85 -8.81 18.88
N PRO A 21 -13.16 -9.50 20.00
CA PRO A 21 -13.95 -8.92 21.07
C PRO A 21 -13.31 -7.63 21.58
N ARG A 22 -14.13 -6.58 21.75
CA ARG A 22 -13.70 -5.27 22.23
C ARG A 22 -12.60 -4.58 21.39
N ASN A 23 -12.45 -4.91 20.11
CA ASN A 23 -11.53 -4.22 19.18
C ASN A 23 -10.06 -4.24 19.61
N THR A 24 -9.61 -5.36 20.18
CA THR A 24 -8.27 -5.46 20.78
C THR A 24 -7.14 -5.82 19.80
N LYS A 25 -7.47 -6.32 18.59
CA LYS A 25 -6.46 -6.77 17.62
C LYS A 25 -6.41 -5.86 16.40
N PRO A 26 -5.27 -5.28 16.01
CA PRO A 26 -5.20 -4.42 14.84
C PRO A 26 -5.39 -5.25 13.55
N ALA A 27 -6.11 -4.72 12.57
CA ALA A 27 -6.27 -5.36 11.27
C ALA A 27 -4.98 -5.31 10.41
N ILE A 28 -4.13 -4.32 10.66
CA ILE A 28 -2.80 -4.17 10.06
C ILE A 28 -1.77 -4.46 11.15
N ARG A 29 -1.00 -5.53 10.99
CA ARG A 29 0.09 -5.89 11.91
C ARG A 29 1.35 -5.11 11.60
N ASN A 30 1.62 -4.81 10.33
CA ASN A 30 2.77 -4.03 9.93
C ASN A 30 2.54 -3.32 8.58
N ILE A 31 3.19 -2.18 8.42
CA ILE A 31 3.27 -1.43 7.17
C ILE A 31 4.70 -0.94 6.98
N VAL A 32 5.30 -1.23 5.83
CA VAL A 32 6.72 -0.92 5.56
C VAL A 32 6.84 -0.23 4.21
N LYS A 33 7.55 0.91 4.18
CA LYS A 33 7.91 1.60 2.95
C LYS A 33 9.14 0.94 2.32
N VAL A 34 8.98 0.47 1.08
CA VAL A 34 10.00 -0.29 0.33
C VAL A 34 10.81 0.65 -0.55
N SER A 35 10.17 1.27 -1.54
CA SER A 35 10.82 2.29 -2.36
C SER A 35 10.98 3.61 -1.58
N LYS A 36 12.20 4.12 -1.51
CA LYS A 36 12.57 5.36 -0.80
C LYS A 36 13.21 6.35 -1.78
N PRO A 37 13.16 7.67 -1.53
CA PRO A 37 13.69 8.67 -2.46
C PRO A 37 15.13 8.41 -2.93
N GLY A 38 16.02 7.98 -2.03
CA GLY A 38 17.42 7.64 -2.34
C GLY A 38 17.65 6.20 -2.82
N ARG A 39 16.62 5.35 -2.86
CA ARG A 39 16.71 3.96 -3.34
C ARG A 39 15.34 3.52 -3.86
N ARG A 40 15.11 3.75 -5.14
CA ARG A 40 13.88 3.36 -5.82
C ARG A 40 13.90 1.87 -6.14
N ILE A 41 12.76 1.21 -5.93
CA ILE A 41 12.62 -0.23 -6.17
C ILE A 41 11.56 -0.43 -7.25
N TYR A 42 11.99 -0.83 -8.45
CA TYR A 42 11.12 -1.16 -9.57
C TYR A 42 11.27 -2.64 -9.92
N VAL A 43 10.16 -3.28 -10.31
CA VAL A 43 10.14 -4.67 -10.73
C VAL A 43 9.37 -4.85 -12.03
N PRO A 44 9.83 -5.72 -12.95
CA PRO A 44 9.03 -6.13 -14.09
C PRO A 44 7.84 -7.00 -13.66
N ALA A 45 6.82 -7.12 -14.52
CA ALA A 45 5.60 -7.89 -14.24
C ALA A 45 5.86 -9.32 -13.71
N ARG A 46 6.86 -10.00 -14.29
CA ARG A 46 7.26 -11.36 -13.91
C ARG A 46 7.90 -11.48 -12.51
N LEU A 47 8.34 -10.37 -11.92
CA LEU A 47 8.99 -10.30 -10.61
C LEU A 47 8.17 -9.52 -9.58
N VAL A 48 6.87 -9.30 -9.83
CA VAL A 48 5.99 -8.66 -8.85
C VAL A 48 5.96 -9.49 -7.56
N PRO A 49 6.36 -8.94 -6.41
CA PRO A 49 6.61 -9.70 -5.19
C PRO A 49 5.31 -10.20 -4.56
N TYR A 50 5.42 -11.27 -3.77
CA TYR A 50 4.35 -11.72 -2.86
C TYR A 50 4.71 -11.33 -1.42
N VAL A 51 3.77 -10.71 -0.71
CA VAL A 51 3.94 -10.35 0.71
C VAL A 51 3.34 -11.46 1.58
N LYS A 52 4.09 -11.93 2.58
CA LYS A 52 3.67 -13.00 3.51
C LYS A 52 3.03 -14.21 2.79
N ARG A 53 3.70 -14.73 1.76
CA ARG A 53 3.22 -15.86 0.94
C ARG A 53 1.81 -15.63 0.34
N GLY A 54 1.47 -14.38 0.01
CA GLY A 54 0.18 -13.99 -0.56
C GLY A 54 -0.89 -13.58 0.46
N LEU A 55 -0.57 -13.61 1.76
CA LEU A 55 -1.48 -13.16 2.82
C LEU A 55 -1.40 -11.66 3.11
N GLY A 56 -0.34 -11.00 2.64
CA GLY A 56 -0.21 -9.54 2.68
C GLY A 56 -0.38 -8.92 1.30
N VAL A 57 -0.24 -7.60 1.24
CA VAL A 57 -0.37 -6.81 0.01
C VAL A 57 0.90 -6.03 -0.25
N ALA A 58 1.38 -6.06 -1.49
CA ALA A 58 2.33 -5.09 -1.99
C ALA A 58 1.58 -3.98 -2.76
N ILE A 59 1.86 -2.73 -2.39
CA ILE A 59 1.31 -1.53 -3.02
C ILE A 59 2.23 -1.17 -4.19
N MET A 60 1.69 -1.20 -5.40
CA MET A 60 2.43 -1.03 -6.65
C MET A 60 2.03 0.28 -7.32
N SER A 61 3.00 1.13 -7.68
CA SER A 61 2.77 2.23 -8.63
C SER A 61 3.08 1.74 -10.04
N THR A 62 2.09 1.75 -10.92
CA THR A 62 2.21 1.22 -12.29
C THR A 62 1.75 2.27 -13.32
N ASP A 63 1.91 1.98 -14.60
CA ASP A 63 1.33 2.77 -15.69
C ASP A 63 -0.21 2.69 -15.73
N LYS A 64 -0.82 1.77 -14.97
CA LYS A 64 -2.27 1.64 -14.76
C LYS A 64 -2.75 2.27 -13.44
N GLY A 65 -1.87 3.00 -12.75
CA GLY A 65 -2.16 3.63 -11.46
C GLY A 65 -1.61 2.84 -10.27
N VAL A 66 -2.07 3.21 -9.07
CA VAL A 66 -1.68 2.55 -7.81
C VAL A 66 -2.60 1.36 -7.55
N ILE A 67 -2.06 0.15 -7.59
CA ILE A 67 -2.81 -1.11 -7.52
C ILE A 67 -2.12 -2.12 -6.58
N THR A 68 -2.79 -3.22 -6.27
CA THR A 68 -2.20 -4.33 -5.51
C THR A 68 -1.27 -5.18 -6.37
N ASP A 69 -0.38 -5.93 -5.74
CA ASP A 69 0.47 -6.93 -6.41
C ASP A 69 -0.33 -8.03 -7.11
N LYS A 70 -1.48 -8.43 -6.54
CA LYS A 70 -2.39 -9.38 -7.18
C LYS A 70 -2.97 -8.84 -8.48
N GLU A 71 -3.40 -7.58 -8.48
CA GLU A 71 -3.91 -6.91 -9.68
C GLU A 71 -2.81 -6.68 -10.72
N ALA A 72 -1.62 -6.25 -10.29
CA ALA A 72 -0.47 -6.06 -11.18
C ALA A 72 -0.11 -7.36 -11.92
N ARG A 73 -0.09 -8.50 -11.21
CA ARG A 73 0.10 -9.82 -11.84
C ARG A 73 -1.03 -10.18 -12.80
N LYS A 74 -2.30 -9.92 -12.43
CA LYS A 74 -3.47 -10.18 -13.30
C LYS A 74 -3.40 -9.36 -14.59
N LEU A 75 -2.94 -8.11 -14.51
CA LEU A 75 -2.81 -7.20 -15.66
C LEU A 75 -1.50 -7.38 -16.44
N GLY A 76 -0.57 -8.22 -15.95
CA GLY A 76 0.72 -8.43 -16.59
C GLY A 76 1.63 -7.19 -16.57
N VAL A 77 1.50 -6.32 -15.56
CA VAL A 77 2.27 -5.08 -15.44
C VAL A 77 3.26 -5.10 -14.27
N GLY A 78 4.41 -4.45 -14.46
CA GLY A 78 5.38 -4.16 -13.41
C GLY A 78 5.18 -2.76 -12.82
N GLY A 79 6.15 -2.27 -12.05
CA GLY A 79 6.10 -0.91 -11.51
C GLY A 79 7.01 -0.68 -10.31
N GLU A 80 6.82 0.46 -9.65
CA GLU A 80 7.48 0.80 -8.39
C GLU A 80 6.82 0.04 -7.23
N VAL A 81 7.61 -0.62 -6.41
CA VAL A 81 7.15 -1.25 -5.17
C VAL A 81 7.14 -0.19 -4.05
N ILE A 82 6.00 0.47 -3.82
CA ILE A 82 5.89 1.55 -2.84
C ILE A 82 6.10 1.02 -1.42
N GLY A 83 5.40 -0.06 -1.07
CA GLY A 83 5.41 -0.59 0.29
C GLY A 83 4.61 -1.87 0.45
N PHE A 84 4.76 -2.49 1.61
CA PHE A 84 4.11 -3.74 1.99
C PHE A 84 3.23 -3.54 3.21
N VAL A 85 2.10 -4.26 3.26
CA VAL A 85 1.15 -4.26 4.39
C VAL A 85 0.74 -5.70 4.70
N TRP A 86 0.67 -6.08 5.98
CA TRP A 86 0.16 -7.39 6.45
C TRP A 86 -0.26 -7.35 7.92
#